data_AF-A0A6P6EHV0-F1
#
_entry.id   AF-A0A6P6EHV0-F1
#
_cell.length_a   1.000
_cell.length_b   1.000
_cell.length_c   1.000
_cell.angle_alpha   90.00
_cell.angle_beta   90.00
_cell.angle_gamma   90.00
#
_symmetry.space_group_name_H-M   'P 1'
#
loop_
_entity.id
_entity.type
_entity.pdbx_description
1 polymer ?
#
loop_
_entity_poly.entity_id
_entity_poly.type
_entity_poly.pdbx_seq_one_letter_code
_entity_poly.pdbx_strand_id
1 'polypeptide(L)'
;MLLDVALSPDDRFVLTADRDEKIRVSWAEAPHCIESFCLGHTEFVSRILVVPGHPELLLSSSGDCTLRLWEYKNGRQLYCCDLASLQEPAEPQGHKRFAVSRIVFWSQESCVALLCDCLPVVFVFHLSACRQQLVFKQQLKFPHHVWDIAFEEAQGLWVLQDCREAPLALWRPAGGQWQPVPDSAVSQRLCGYLQGSWAVLEGSATVDDGFCGLYKATFDNMSSYLKKKEERLHQQQEKKRQRSPPLAAPGRTKKTRPGRAALGC
;
A
#
# COMPACT_ATOMS: atom_id res chain seq x y z
N MET A 1 -15.75 5.02 2.39
CA MET A 1 -15.41 4.61 3.78
C MET A 1 -14.31 5.54 4.26
N LEU A 2 -14.51 6.23 5.38
CA LEU A 2 -13.45 7.00 6.03
C LEU A 2 -12.51 6.04 6.77
N LEU A 3 -11.21 6.29 6.70
CA LEU A 3 -10.17 5.43 7.28
C LEU A 3 -9.38 6.13 8.37
N ASP A 4 -9.29 7.46 8.31
CA ASP A 4 -8.63 8.25 9.34
C ASP A 4 -9.13 9.70 9.34
N VAL A 5 -8.94 10.39 10.47
CA VAL A 5 -9.32 11.78 10.69
C VAL A 5 -8.28 12.50 11.55
N ALA A 6 -7.98 13.74 11.21
CA ALA A 6 -7.10 14.60 11.99
C ALA A 6 -7.68 16.02 12.07
N LEU A 7 -7.36 16.73 13.16
CA LEU A 7 -7.65 18.15 13.31
C LEU A 7 -6.38 18.97 13.08
N SER A 8 -6.51 20.16 12.54
CA SER A 8 -5.41 21.12 12.55
C SER A 8 -5.14 21.61 13.98
N PRO A 9 -3.92 22.04 14.33
CA PRO A 9 -3.58 22.45 15.69
C PRO A 9 -4.33 23.70 16.18
N ASP A 10 -4.94 24.44 15.25
CA ASP A 10 -5.75 25.63 15.49
C ASP A 10 -7.26 25.34 15.42
N ASP A 11 -7.66 24.07 15.36
CA ASP A 11 -9.04 23.58 15.25
C ASP A 11 -9.85 24.14 14.07
N ARG A 12 -9.19 24.80 13.11
CA ARG A 12 -9.88 25.39 11.95
C ARG A 12 -10.24 24.38 10.87
N PHE A 13 -9.47 23.29 10.77
CA PHE A 13 -9.62 22.31 9.71
C PHE A 13 -9.82 20.91 10.25
N VAL A 14 -10.75 20.18 9.61
CA VAL A 14 -10.90 18.73 9.74
C VAL A 14 -10.34 18.09 8.47
N LEU A 15 -9.36 17.22 8.65
CA LEU A 15 -8.74 16.46 7.58
C LEU A 15 -9.28 15.03 7.63
N THR A 16 -9.76 14.52 6.52
CA THR A 16 -10.32 13.17 6.44
C THR A 16 -9.66 12.38 5.32
N ALA A 17 -9.26 11.15 5.62
CA ALA A 17 -8.70 10.18 4.69
C ALA A 17 -9.71 9.09 4.36
N ASP A 18 -9.76 8.63 3.10
CA ASP A 18 -10.73 7.65 2.66
C ASP A 18 -10.15 6.48 1.85
N ARG A 19 -11.02 5.49 1.61
CA ARG A 19 -10.73 4.31 0.78
C ARG A 19 -10.52 4.64 -0.71
N ASP A 20 -10.99 5.80 -1.17
CA ASP A 20 -10.97 6.22 -2.57
C ASP A 20 -9.82 7.19 -2.84
N GLU A 21 -8.69 7.00 -2.15
CA GLU A 21 -7.40 7.67 -2.35
C GLU A 21 -7.36 9.15 -1.95
N LYS A 22 -8.43 9.68 -1.34
CA LYS A 22 -8.55 11.12 -1.08
C LYS A 22 -8.20 11.45 0.35
N ILE A 23 -7.51 12.58 0.47
CA ILE A 23 -7.43 13.36 1.71
C ILE A 23 -8.16 14.67 1.43
N ARG A 24 -9.22 14.94 2.19
CA ARG A 24 -10.00 16.16 2.10
C ARG A 24 -9.68 17.05 3.29
N VAL A 25 -9.46 18.34 3.03
CA VAL A 25 -9.29 19.37 4.06
C VAL A 25 -10.56 20.23 4.05
N SER A 26 -11.31 20.22 5.15
CA SER A 26 -12.58 20.95 5.28
C SER A 26 -12.53 21.89 6.48
N TRP A 27 -13.28 22.98 6.44
CA TRP A 27 -13.39 23.88 7.58
C TRP A 27 -14.17 23.22 8.73
N ALA A 28 -13.68 23.32 9.97
CA ALA A 28 -14.31 22.66 11.12
C ALA A 28 -15.69 23.25 11.45
N GLU A 29 -15.81 24.58 11.42
CA GLU A 29 -17.09 25.28 11.67
C GLU A 29 -18.09 25.11 10.52
N ALA A 30 -17.59 24.82 9.31
CA ALA A 30 -18.40 24.62 8.11
C ALA A 30 -17.87 23.42 7.29
N PRO A 31 -18.12 22.17 7.68
CA PRO A 31 -17.51 20.98 7.05
C PRO A 31 -17.89 20.76 5.58
N HIS A 32 -18.90 21.47 5.08
CA HIS A 32 -19.28 21.50 3.67
C HIS A 32 -18.40 22.43 2.83
N CYS A 33 -17.72 23.39 3.47
CA CYS A 33 -16.70 24.22 2.84
C CYS A 33 -15.39 23.44 2.80
N ILE A 34 -14.98 23.07 1.58
CA ILE A 34 -13.76 22.32 1.33
C ILE A 34 -12.66 23.32 0.96
N GLU A 35 -11.58 23.30 1.73
CA GLU A 35 -10.41 24.14 1.47
C GLU A 35 -9.57 23.56 0.33
N SER A 36 -9.27 22.26 0.40
CA SER A 36 -8.38 21.61 -0.56
C SER A 36 -8.53 20.08 -0.56
N PHE A 37 -7.85 19.46 -1.52
CA PHE A 37 -7.62 18.02 -1.55
C PHE A 37 -6.14 17.73 -1.74
N CYS A 38 -5.59 16.78 -0.98
CA CYS A 38 -4.26 16.23 -1.26
C CYS A 38 -4.43 15.01 -2.17
N LEU A 39 -4.15 15.19 -3.47
CA LEU A 39 -4.36 14.17 -4.49
C LEU A 39 -3.01 13.59 -4.94
N GLY A 40 -2.90 12.26 -5.00
CA GLY A 40 -1.71 11.59 -5.53
C GLY A 40 -1.55 10.13 -5.13
N HIS A 41 -2.19 9.70 -4.03
CA HIS A 41 -2.27 8.28 -3.68
C HIS A 41 -3.03 7.49 -4.74
N THR A 42 -2.67 6.21 -4.90
CA THR A 42 -3.28 5.32 -5.91
C THR A 42 -4.02 4.12 -5.31
N GLU A 43 -3.99 4.00 -3.98
CA GLU A 43 -4.83 3.10 -3.20
C GLU A 43 -5.35 3.85 -1.95
N PHE A 44 -6.18 3.19 -1.15
CA PHE A 44 -6.76 3.77 0.08
C PHE A 44 -5.72 4.46 0.97
N VAL A 45 -6.09 5.57 1.61
CA VAL A 45 -5.22 6.29 2.56
C VAL A 45 -5.45 5.71 3.95
N SER A 46 -4.45 5.01 4.50
CA SER A 46 -4.58 4.26 5.74
C SER A 46 -4.44 5.12 7.00
N ARG A 47 -3.55 6.12 6.95
CA ARG A 47 -3.27 7.04 8.06
C ARG A 47 -2.95 8.43 7.58
N ILE A 48 -3.31 9.41 8.39
CA ILE A 48 -2.89 10.80 8.28
C ILE A 48 -2.40 11.32 9.63
N LEU A 49 -1.41 12.20 9.61
CA LEU A 49 -0.89 12.84 10.83
C LEU A 49 -0.51 14.28 10.53
N VAL A 50 -1.20 15.24 11.14
CA VAL A 50 -0.76 16.64 11.13
C VAL A 50 0.47 16.74 12.00
N VAL A 51 1.57 17.27 11.45
CA VAL A 51 2.87 17.20 12.10
C VAL A 51 2.94 18.15 13.29
N PRO A 52 3.15 17.65 14.52
CA PRO A 52 3.37 18.51 15.68
C PRO A 52 4.52 19.50 15.46
N GLY A 53 4.32 20.77 15.78
CA GLY A 53 5.30 21.84 15.56
C GLY A 53 5.37 22.38 14.13
N HIS A 54 4.68 21.75 13.18
CA HIS A 54 4.61 22.17 11.77
C HIS A 54 3.15 22.20 11.29
N PRO A 55 2.38 23.24 11.69
CA PRO A 55 0.93 23.26 11.53
C PRO A 55 0.44 23.26 10.08
N GLU A 56 1.30 23.49 9.10
CA GLU A 56 1.02 23.44 7.66
C GLU A 56 1.28 22.07 7.02
N LEU A 57 1.99 21.17 7.73
CA LEU A 57 2.46 19.90 7.21
C LEU A 57 1.56 18.74 7.61
N LEU A 58 1.31 17.85 6.65
CA LEU A 58 0.58 16.61 6.83
C LEU A 58 1.41 15.44 6.32
N LEU A 59 1.52 14.40 7.12
CA LEU A 59 1.97 13.08 6.68
C LEU A 59 0.77 12.22 6.31
N SER A 60 0.93 11.43 5.25
CA SER A 60 -0.04 10.39 4.91
C SER A 60 0.64 9.13 4.45
N SER A 61 -0.03 8.01 4.68
CA SER A 61 0.36 6.71 4.17
C SER A 61 -0.81 6.01 3.49
N SER A 62 -0.50 5.10 2.58
CA SER A 62 -1.51 4.41 1.78
C SER A 62 -1.15 2.95 1.54
N GLY A 63 -2.16 2.16 1.14
CA GLY A 63 -1.96 0.82 0.60
C GLY A 63 -1.13 0.77 -0.69
N ASP A 64 -0.85 1.93 -1.30
CA ASP A 64 0.06 2.08 -2.46
C ASP A 64 1.55 1.98 -2.08
N CYS A 65 1.83 1.62 -0.81
CA CYS A 65 3.17 1.51 -0.23
C CYS A 65 3.95 2.83 -0.18
N THR A 66 3.29 3.99 -0.34
CA THR A 66 3.93 5.30 -0.26
C THR A 66 3.69 6.02 1.06
N LEU A 67 4.73 6.73 1.51
CA LEU A 67 4.67 7.77 2.53
C LEU A 67 4.78 9.13 1.83
N ARG A 68 3.84 10.04 2.12
CA ARG A 68 3.80 11.36 1.49
C ARG A 68 3.78 12.46 2.53
N LEU A 69 4.43 13.58 2.19
CA LEU A 69 4.41 14.83 2.95
C LEU A 69 3.71 15.89 2.11
N TRP A 70 2.78 16.61 2.73
CA TRP A 70 1.95 17.60 2.08
C TRP A 70 1.99 18.93 2.81
N GLU A 71 1.84 20.01 2.04
CA GLU A 71 1.31 21.27 2.53
C GLU A 71 -0.20 21.22 2.32
N TYR A 72 -0.94 20.83 3.36
CA TYR A 72 -2.31 20.36 3.18
C TYR A 72 -3.28 21.49 2.83
N LYS A 73 -3.07 22.72 3.30
CA LYS A 73 -3.94 23.87 2.98
C LYS A 73 -4.03 24.15 1.49
N ASN A 74 -2.93 23.95 0.76
CA ASN A 74 -2.87 24.13 -0.69
C ASN A 74 -3.02 22.81 -1.48
N GLY A 75 -3.14 21.68 -0.79
CA GLY A 75 -3.17 20.36 -1.42
C GLY A 75 -1.85 19.97 -2.10
N ARG A 76 -0.74 20.65 -1.79
CA ARG A 76 0.53 20.49 -2.51
C ARG A 76 1.34 19.34 -1.94
N GLN A 77 1.71 18.39 -2.79
CA GLN A 77 2.66 17.34 -2.42
C GLN A 77 4.08 17.92 -2.37
N LEU A 78 4.75 17.74 -1.24
CA LEU A 78 6.13 18.18 -1.03
C LEU A 78 7.11 17.03 -1.24
N TYR A 79 6.74 15.84 -0.78
CA TYR A 79 7.60 14.66 -0.85
C TYR A 79 6.77 13.37 -0.99
N CYS A 80 7.35 12.37 -1.66
CA CYS A 80 6.78 11.03 -1.79
C CYS A 80 7.92 10.01 -1.76
N CYS A 81 7.81 9.02 -0.88
CA CYS A 81 8.75 7.92 -0.77
C CYS A 81 8.00 6.60 -0.90
N ASP A 82 8.49 5.74 -1.79
CA ASP A 82 8.06 4.36 -1.90
C ASP A 82 8.76 3.52 -0.82
N LEU A 83 8.00 3.02 0.15
CA LEU A 83 8.50 2.21 1.25
C LEU A 83 8.94 0.82 0.78
N ALA A 84 8.35 0.29 -0.30
CA ALA A 84 8.75 -1.00 -0.85
C ALA A 84 10.18 -0.93 -1.41
N SER A 85 10.59 0.23 -1.93
CA SER A 85 11.97 0.45 -2.42
C SER A 85 13.04 0.46 -1.32
N LEU A 86 12.63 0.67 -0.06
CA LEU A 86 13.54 0.69 1.10
C LEU A 86 13.76 -0.71 1.70
N GLN A 87 12.97 -1.70 1.29
CA GLN A 87 13.14 -3.07 1.73
C GLN A 87 14.32 -3.71 1.02
N GLU A 88 15.11 -4.49 1.75
CA GLU A 88 16.07 -5.38 1.12
C GLU A 88 15.32 -6.38 0.22
N PRO A 89 15.85 -6.75 -0.96
CA PRO A 89 15.20 -7.68 -1.85
C PRO A 89 15.07 -9.05 -1.16
N ALA A 90 13.88 -9.33 -0.63
CA ALA A 90 13.51 -10.67 -0.19
C ALA A 90 13.22 -11.54 -1.42
N GLU A 91 13.34 -12.86 -1.24
CA GLU A 91 13.09 -13.94 -2.18
C GLU A 91 11.87 -13.76 -3.12
N PRO A 92 11.76 -14.52 -4.24
CA PRO A 92 10.74 -14.33 -5.29
C PRO A 92 9.31 -14.71 -4.86
N GLN A 93 8.84 -14.15 -3.76
CA GLN A 93 7.46 -14.06 -3.36
C GLN A 93 6.97 -12.71 -3.88
N GLY A 94 6.11 -12.73 -4.90
CA GLY A 94 5.68 -11.52 -5.63
C GLY A 94 5.29 -10.37 -4.70
N HIS A 95 5.56 -9.13 -5.14
CA HIS A 95 5.30 -7.86 -4.44
C HIS A 95 4.18 -7.96 -3.39
N LYS A 96 4.53 -8.26 -2.14
CA LYS A 96 3.56 -8.29 -1.05
C LYS A 96 3.20 -6.83 -0.76
N ARG A 97 2.02 -6.42 -1.20
CA ARG A 97 1.47 -5.10 -0.89
C ARG A 97 1.25 -5.03 0.62
N PHE A 98 1.75 -3.99 1.25
CA PHE A 98 1.53 -3.72 2.66
C PHE A 98 1.02 -2.29 2.82
N ALA A 99 0.32 -2.04 3.91
CA ALA A 99 -0.14 -0.70 4.27
C ALA A 99 0.50 -0.31 5.60
N VAL A 100 0.75 0.99 5.77
CA VAL A 100 1.17 1.52 7.07
C VAL A 100 -0.03 1.50 8.02
N SER A 101 0.12 0.82 9.14
CA SER A 101 -0.91 0.70 10.18
C SER A 101 -0.81 1.79 11.24
N ARG A 102 0.38 2.38 11.44
CA ARG A 102 0.63 3.50 12.38
C ARG A 102 1.67 4.48 11.86
N ILE A 103 1.43 5.76 12.13
CA ILE A 103 2.39 6.86 11.99
C ILE A 103 2.49 7.52 13.36
N VAL A 104 3.70 7.62 13.91
CA VAL A 104 3.95 8.37 15.15
C VAL A 104 5.07 9.37 14.92
N PHE A 105 4.98 10.52 15.60
CA PHE A 105 5.95 11.60 15.49
C PHE A 105 6.53 11.96 16.86
N TRP A 106 7.83 12.23 16.90
CA TRP A 106 8.54 12.69 18.07
C TRP A 106 9.11 14.08 17.84
N SER A 107 8.55 15.07 18.53
CA SER A 107 8.85 16.49 18.33
C SER A 107 10.28 16.89 18.67
N GLN A 108 10.92 16.25 19.66
CA GLN A 108 12.27 16.62 20.09
C GLN A 108 13.31 16.40 18.99
N GLU A 109 13.22 15.29 18.28
CA GLU A 109 14.17 14.88 17.24
C GLU A 109 13.59 14.99 15.82
N SER A 110 12.41 15.62 15.67
CA SER A 110 11.65 15.68 14.41
C SER A 110 11.56 14.31 13.71
N CYS A 111 11.33 13.26 14.51
CA CYS A 111 11.44 11.87 14.06
C CYS A 111 10.06 11.29 13.76
N VAL A 112 9.93 10.56 12.66
CA VAL A 112 8.72 9.83 12.28
C VAL A 112 9.03 8.34 12.34
N ALA A 113 8.19 7.57 13.01
CA ALA A 113 8.24 6.11 12.95
C ALA A 113 6.94 5.56 12.33
N LEU A 114 7.10 4.56 11.46
CA LEU A 114 6.01 3.92 10.74
C LEU A 114 5.99 2.44 11.05
N LEU A 115 4.82 1.94 11.46
CA LEU A 115 4.55 0.52 11.54
C LEU A 115 3.80 0.09 10.28
N CYS A 116 4.29 -0.93 9.61
CA CYS A 116 3.63 -1.53 8.46
C CYS A 116 2.90 -2.80 8.87
N ASP A 117 1.70 -2.98 8.34
CA ASP A 117 0.98 -4.24 8.47
C ASP A 117 1.73 -5.36 7.74
N CYS A 118 1.59 -6.60 8.21
CA CYS A 118 2.19 -7.80 7.61
C CYS A 118 3.73 -7.83 7.57
N LEU A 119 4.42 -6.88 8.24
CA LEU A 119 5.88 -6.79 8.30
C LEU A 119 6.33 -6.55 9.75
N PRO A 120 7.27 -7.34 10.28
CA PRO A 120 7.84 -7.13 11.62
C PRO A 120 8.91 -6.03 11.55
N VAL A 121 8.54 -4.87 11.01
CA VAL A 121 9.46 -3.79 10.65
C VAL A 121 8.87 -2.44 11.03
N VAL A 122 9.69 -1.61 11.66
CA VAL A 122 9.41 -0.19 11.86
C VAL A 122 10.37 0.63 11.02
N PHE A 123 9.84 1.49 10.15
CA PHE A 123 10.66 2.44 9.40
C PHE A 123 10.81 3.73 10.18
N VAL A 124 12.04 4.25 10.23
CA VAL A 124 12.34 5.50 10.92
C VAL A 124 12.84 6.54 9.92
N PHE A 125 12.20 7.71 9.97
CA PHE A 125 12.54 8.87 9.15
C PHE A 125 12.81 10.07 10.05
N HIS A 126 13.61 11.00 9.55
CA HIS A 126 13.75 12.33 10.12
C HIS A 126 13.08 13.33 9.19
N LEU A 127 12.20 14.17 9.74
CA LEU A 127 11.59 15.28 9.03
C LEU A 127 12.55 16.46 8.97
N SER A 128 13.02 16.78 7.76
CA SER A 128 13.76 18.02 7.52
C SER A 128 12.78 19.10 7.09
N ALA A 129 12.21 19.82 8.07
CA ALA A 129 11.22 20.87 7.81
C ALA A 129 11.73 21.98 6.89
N CYS A 130 13.00 22.40 7.05
CA CYS A 130 13.62 23.42 6.20
C CYS A 130 13.73 23.00 4.72
N ARG A 131 13.82 21.69 4.45
CA ARG A 131 13.87 21.12 3.10
C ARG A 131 12.53 20.53 2.66
N GLN A 132 11.50 20.61 3.52
CA GLN A 132 10.17 20.04 3.28
C GLN A 132 10.24 18.58 2.78
N GLN A 133 11.09 17.76 3.40
CA GLN A 133 11.33 16.38 2.98
C GLN A 133 11.52 15.43 4.17
N LEU A 134 11.29 14.14 3.91
CA LEU A 134 11.60 13.07 4.84
C LEU A 134 12.93 12.43 4.46
N VAL A 135 13.79 12.22 5.44
CA VAL A 135 15.07 11.54 5.27
C VAL A 135 15.00 10.20 5.96
N PHE A 136 15.04 9.12 5.19
CA PHE A 136 15.10 7.76 5.75
C PHE A 136 16.36 7.61 6.61
N LYS A 137 16.19 7.02 7.81
CA LYS A 137 17.27 6.81 8.77
C LYS A 137 17.59 5.34 8.96
N GLN A 138 16.60 4.53 9.30
CA GLN A 138 16.83 3.16 9.67
C GLN A 138 15.55 2.31 9.53
N GLN A 139 15.76 1.03 9.26
CA GLN A 139 14.75 -0.01 9.37
C GLN A 139 15.00 -0.81 10.65
N LEU A 140 14.05 -0.83 11.59
CA LEU A 140 14.12 -1.64 12.80
C LEU A 140 13.41 -2.96 12.52
N LYS A 141 14.15 -4.07 12.54
CA LYS A 141 13.62 -5.43 12.32
C LYS A 141 13.35 -6.09 13.67
N PHE A 142 12.18 -6.71 13.81
CA PHE A 142 11.76 -7.39 15.02
C PHE A 142 11.62 -8.90 14.79
N PRO A 143 11.91 -9.73 15.81
CA PRO A 143 11.73 -11.19 15.71
C PRO A 143 10.25 -11.61 15.77
N HIS A 144 9.41 -10.78 16.38
CA HIS A 144 7.97 -11.00 16.56
C HIS A 144 7.15 -9.97 15.80
N HIS A 145 5.87 -10.26 15.59
CA HIS A 145 4.93 -9.29 15.05
C HIS A 145 4.81 -8.09 15.99
N VAL A 146 4.80 -6.88 15.42
CA VAL A 146 4.66 -5.64 16.18
C VAL A 146 3.20 -5.21 16.12
N TRP A 147 2.55 -5.09 17.28
CA TRP A 147 1.15 -4.71 17.38
C TRP A 147 0.94 -3.20 17.38
N ASP A 148 1.78 -2.46 18.10
CA ASP A 148 1.68 -1.00 18.12
C ASP A 148 3.03 -0.35 18.45
N ILE A 149 3.13 0.93 18.11
CA ILE A 149 4.30 1.76 18.40
C ILE A 149 3.86 3.10 18.97
N ALA A 150 4.60 3.63 19.93
CA ALA A 150 4.34 4.93 20.52
C ALA A 150 5.63 5.63 20.94
N PHE A 151 5.71 6.93 20.70
CA PHE A 151 6.80 7.72 21.27
C PHE A 151 6.46 8.16 22.68
N GLU A 152 7.42 7.99 23.59
CA GLU A 152 7.46 8.69 24.86
C GLU A 152 8.46 9.84 24.75
N GLU A 153 8.03 11.07 25.03
CA GLU A 153 8.79 12.28 24.75
C GLU A 153 10.22 12.28 25.30
N ALA A 154 10.48 11.63 26.44
CA ALA A 154 11.79 11.61 27.09
C ALA A 154 12.59 10.31 26.89
N GLN A 155 11.95 9.22 26.50
CA GLN A 155 12.57 7.88 26.52
C GLN A 155 12.82 7.28 25.13
N GLY A 156 12.03 7.68 24.13
CA GLY A 156 12.15 7.19 22.76
C GLY A 156 10.92 6.40 22.32
N LEU A 157 11.13 5.40 21.47
CA LEU A 157 10.09 4.62 20.82
C LEU A 157 9.79 3.34 21.60
N TRP A 158 8.58 3.25 22.15
CA TRP A 158 8.04 2.01 22.67
C TRP A 158 7.44 1.19 21.53
N VAL A 159 7.70 -0.12 21.59
CA VAL A 159 7.23 -1.11 20.63
C VAL A 159 6.54 -2.22 21.40
N LEU A 160 5.26 -2.45 21.11
CA LEU A 160 4.48 -3.55 21.65
C LEU A 160 4.52 -4.71 20.65
N GLN A 161 4.92 -5.89 21.10
CA GLN A 161 5.13 -7.06 20.25
C GLN A 161 4.42 -8.31 20.77
N ASP A 162 4.17 -9.24 19.86
CA ASP A 162 3.61 -10.55 20.14
C ASP A 162 4.66 -11.49 20.77
N CYS A 163 5.08 -11.12 21.98
CA CYS A 163 6.02 -11.90 22.79
C CYS A 163 5.59 -11.80 24.25
N ARG A 164 5.02 -12.87 24.80
CA ARG A 164 4.55 -12.87 26.20
C ARG A 164 5.67 -12.60 27.20
N GLU A 165 6.88 -13.10 26.93
CA GLU A 165 8.03 -12.98 27.83
C GLU A 165 8.59 -11.55 27.86
N ALA A 166 8.60 -10.87 26.71
CA ALA A 166 9.08 -9.50 26.56
C ALA A 166 8.12 -8.71 25.66
N PRO A 167 6.93 -8.34 26.14
CA PRO A 167 5.90 -7.75 25.28
C PRO A 167 6.20 -6.31 24.87
N LEU A 168 7.03 -5.59 25.64
CA LEU A 168 7.44 -4.23 25.35
C LEU A 168 8.94 -4.15 25.12
N ALA A 169 9.34 -3.44 24.07
CA ALA A 169 10.72 -3.05 23.82
C ALA A 169 10.81 -1.52 23.69
N LEU A 170 11.83 -0.93 24.32
CA LEU A 170 12.14 0.50 24.19
C LEU A 170 13.33 0.67 23.25
N TRP A 171 13.22 1.62 22.32
CA TRP A 171 14.27 1.97 21.37
C TRP A 171 14.60 3.45 21.47
N ARG A 172 15.89 3.79 21.36
CA ARG A 172 16.34 5.19 21.37
C ARG A 172 17.46 5.43 20.36
N PRO A 173 17.60 6.66 19.84
CA PRO A 173 18.78 7.02 19.06
C PRO A 173 20.01 7.10 19.98
N ALA A 174 21.04 6.33 19.68
CA ALA A 174 22.34 6.35 20.35
C ALA A 174 23.45 6.32 19.28
N GLY A 175 24.31 7.34 19.26
CA GLY A 175 25.39 7.43 18.27
C GLY A 175 24.91 7.56 16.82
N GLY A 176 23.73 8.14 16.60
CA GLY A 176 23.15 8.34 15.26
C GLY A 176 22.41 7.13 14.69
N GLN A 177 22.32 6.03 15.43
CA GLN A 177 21.52 4.85 15.09
C GLN A 177 20.50 4.56 16.19
N TRP A 178 19.38 3.97 15.82
CA TRP A 178 18.38 3.45 16.75
C TRP A 178 18.82 2.10 17.27
N GLN A 179 18.84 1.99 18.60
CA GLN A 179 19.25 0.79 19.31
C GLN A 179 18.24 0.44 20.40
N PRO A 180 18.06 -0.87 20.69
CA PRO A 180 17.22 -1.29 21.80
C PRO A 180 17.85 -0.85 23.12
N VAL A 181 17.01 -0.35 24.02
CA VAL A 181 17.41 0.01 25.38
C VAL A 181 17.32 -1.23 26.25
N PRO A 182 18.38 -1.56 27.03
CA PRO A 182 18.33 -2.66 27.98
C PRO A 182 17.18 -2.50 28.98
N ASP A 183 16.69 -3.62 29.49
CA ASP A 183 15.58 -3.62 30.44
C ASP A 183 15.86 -2.76 31.67
N SER A 184 14.88 -1.93 32.01
CA SER A 184 14.87 -1.09 33.19
C SER A 184 13.83 -1.60 34.19
N ALA A 185 13.90 -1.13 35.45
CA ALA A 185 12.88 -1.44 36.44
C ALA A 185 11.46 -0.96 36.05
N VAL A 186 11.36 -0.02 35.09
CA VAL A 186 10.08 0.42 34.53
C VAL A 186 9.60 -0.56 33.46
N SER A 187 10.46 -0.96 32.51
CA SER A 187 10.08 -1.94 31.48
C SER A 187 9.65 -3.26 32.10
N GLN A 188 10.39 -3.76 33.09
CA GLN A 188 10.06 -5.00 33.81
C GLN A 188 8.69 -4.91 34.52
N ARG A 189 8.37 -3.78 35.15
CA ARG A 189 7.06 -3.58 35.77
C ARG A 189 5.93 -3.57 34.74
N LEU A 190 6.10 -2.83 33.65
CA LEU A 190 5.09 -2.76 32.57
C LEU A 190 4.88 -4.13 31.91
N CYS A 191 5.96 -4.85 31.61
CA CYS A 191 5.91 -6.21 31.09
C CYS A 191 5.16 -7.14 32.06
N GLY A 192 5.40 -7.04 33.37
CA GLY A 192 4.68 -7.82 34.39
C GLY A 192 3.16 -7.57 34.37
N TYR A 193 2.73 -6.31 34.20
CA TYR A 193 1.30 -5.98 34.07
C TYR A 193 0.69 -6.57 32.79
N LEU A 194 1.37 -6.44 31.65
CA LEU A 194 0.90 -6.97 30.37
C LEU A 194 0.84 -8.49 30.38
N GLN A 195 1.81 -9.16 31.01
CA GLN A 195 1.81 -10.61 31.19
C GLN A 195 0.60 -11.09 32.00
N GLY A 196 0.22 -10.35 33.04
CA GLY A 196 -0.97 -10.65 33.84
C GLY A 196 -2.28 -10.49 33.08
N SER A 197 -2.30 -9.66 32.04
CA SER A 197 -3.48 -9.38 31.20
C SER A 197 -3.35 -9.89 29.75
N TRP A 198 -2.45 -10.85 29.51
CA TRP A 198 -2.08 -11.29 28.17
C TRP A 198 -3.26 -11.80 27.33
N ALA A 199 -4.24 -12.44 27.97
CA ALA A 199 -5.43 -12.96 27.30
C ALA A 199 -6.24 -11.88 26.54
N VAL A 200 -6.14 -10.61 26.95
CA VAL A 200 -6.78 -9.48 26.24
C VAL A 200 -6.09 -9.21 24.90
N LEU A 201 -4.79 -9.47 24.81
CA LEU A 201 -3.97 -9.20 23.63
C LEU A 201 -3.97 -10.36 22.63
N GLU A 202 -4.11 -11.61 23.10
CA GLU A 202 -4.17 -12.81 22.23
C GLU A 202 -5.27 -12.72 21.16
N GLY A 203 -6.41 -12.09 21.48
CA GLY A 203 -7.48 -11.86 20.51
C GLY A 203 -7.06 -10.98 19.32
N SER A 204 -6.04 -10.14 19.49
CA SER A 204 -5.50 -9.26 18.45
C SER A 204 -4.41 -9.92 17.61
N ALA A 205 -3.87 -11.07 18.05
CA ALA A 205 -2.78 -11.78 17.37
C ALA A 205 -3.23 -12.55 16.12
N THR A 206 -4.54 -12.79 15.96
CA THR A 206 -5.08 -13.71 14.94
C THR A 206 -5.63 -13.02 13.69
N VAL A 207 -5.60 -11.68 13.62
CA VAL A 207 -6.10 -10.92 12.47
C VAL A 207 -4.95 -10.65 11.52
N ASP A 208 -4.54 -11.69 10.79
CA ASP A 208 -3.63 -11.54 9.67
C ASP A 208 -4.36 -10.72 8.58
N ASP A 209 -3.78 -9.56 8.24
CA ASP A 209 -4.12 -8.71 7.10
C ASP A 209 -5.33 -7.76 7.28
N GLY A 210 -5.20 -6.83 8.24
CA GLY A 210 -6.23 -5.83 8.55
C GLY A 210 -6.59 -4.91 7.38
N PHE A 211 -5.71 -4.80 6.38
CA PHE A 211 -5.90 -3.95 5.21
C PHE A 211 -6.27 -4.71 3.92
N CYS A 212 -6.20 -6.04 3.91
CA CYS A 212 -6.45 -6.87 2.72
C CYS A 212 -7.77 -6.54 2.02
N GLY A 213 -8.86 -6.39 2.80
CA GLY A 213 -10.20 -6.09 2.29
C GLY A 213 -10.41 -4.67 1.76
N LEU A 214 -9.46 -3.75 2.01
CA LEU A 214 -9.54 -2.37 1.56
C LEU A 214 -9.01 -2.18 0.14
N TYR A 215 -8.09 -3.04 -0.30
CA TYR A 215 -7.63 -3.07 -1.69
C TYR A 215 -8.82 -3.25 -2.65
N LYS A 216 -8.82 -2.49 -3.74
CA LYS A 216 -9.85 -2.61 -4.76
C LYS A 216 -9.66 -3.91 -5.52
N ALA A 217 -10.72 -4.70 -5.65
CA ALA A 217 -10.69 -5.89 -6.49
C ALA A 217 -10.51 -5.46 -7.96
N THR A 218 -9.35 -5.71 -8.53
CA THR A 218 -9.10 -5.46 -9.94
C THR A 218 -9.58 -6.66 -10.75
N PHE A 219 -10.69 -6.50 -11.45
CA PHE A 219 -11.11 -7.46 -12.48
C PHE A 219 -10.41 -7.12 -13.79
N ASP A 220 -9.69 -8.08 -14.37
CA ASP A 220 -9.11 -7.92 -15.70
C ASP A 220 -10.19 -8.06 -16.79
N ASN A 221 -10.99 -7.01 -16.89
CA ASN A 221 -12.05 -6.90 -17.87
C ASN A 221 -11.50 -6.88 -19.30
N MET A 222 -10.22 -6.49 -19.49
CA MET A 222 -9.60 -6.38 -20.80
C MET A 222 -9.16 -7.74 -21.33
N SER A 223 -8.43 -8.55 -20.55
CA SER A 223 -8.05 -9.90 -21.00
C SER A 223 -9.27 -10.80 -21.18
N SER A 224 -10.25 -10.70 -20.27
CA SER A 224 -11.51 -11.43 -20.40
C SER A 224 -12.31 -10.99 -21.63
N TYR A 225 -12.29 -9.70 -21.99
CA TYR A 225 -12.87 -9.18 -23.23
C TYR A 225 -12.12 -9.68 -24.47
N LEU A 226 -10.79 -9.61 -24.48
CA LEU A 226 -9.94 -10.06 -25.58
C LEU A 226 -10.11 -11.55 -25.84
N LYS A 227 -10.11 -12.37 -24.79
CA LYS A 227 -10.37 -13.81 -24.88
C LYS A 227 -11.74 -14.12 -25.48
N LYS A 228 -12.80 -13.45 -25.00
CA LYS A 228 -14.15 -13.56 -25.61
C LYS A 228 -14.18 -13.06 -27.06
N LYS A 229 -13.34 -12.10 -27.44
CA LYS A 229 -13.22 -11.62 -28.82
C LYS A 229 -12.53 -12.65 -29.71
N GLU A 230 -11.45 -13.27 -29.24
CA GLU A 230 -10.74 -14.35 -29.94
C GLU A 230 -11.63 -15.57 -30.16
N GLU A 231 -12.37 -16.00 -29.12
CA GLU A 231 -13.33 -17.11 -29.21
C GLU A 231 -14.41 -16.85 -30.28
N ARG A 232 -14.94 -15.62 -30.35
CA ARG A 232 -15.92 -15.22 -31.38
C ARG A 232 -15.31 -15.29 -32.78
N LEU A 233 -14.07 -14.87 -32.96
CA LEU A 233 -13.37 -14.93 -34.25
C LEU A 233 -13.11 -16.37 -34.67
N HIS A 234 -12.69 -17.24 -33.75
CA HIS A 234 -12.47 -18.66 -33.99
C HIS A 234 -13.76 -19.36 -34.44
N GLN A 235 -14.87 -19.14 -33.71
CA GLN A 235 -16.18 -19.70 -34.07
C GLN A 235 -16.67 -19.21 -35.45
N GLN A 236 -16.41 -17.96 -35.82
CA GLN A 236 -16.74 -17.45 -37.15
C GLN A 236 -15.90 -18.12 -38.24
N GLN A 237 -14.60 -18.36 -38.00
CA GLN A 237 -13.73 -19.06 -38.94
C GLN A 237 -14.12 -20.53 -39.11
N GLU A 238 -14.46 -21.23 -38.02
CA GLU A 238 -14.96 -22.60 -38.07
C GLU A 238 -16.27 -22.71 -38.84
N LYS A 239 -17.24 -21.81 -38.56
CA LYS A 239 -18.49 -21.75 -39.34
C LYS A 239 -18.26 -21.47 -40.82
N LYS A 240 -17.27 -20.63 -41.17
CA LYS A 240 -16.89 -20.41 -42.58
C LYS A 240 -16.27 -21.66 -43.22
N ARG A 241 -15.38 -22.36 -42.51
CA ARG A 241 -14.76 -23.63 -42.95
C ARG A 241 -15.79 -24.74 -43.16
N GLN A 242 -16.80 -24.84 -42.30
CA GLN A 242 -17.89 -25.82 -42.44
C GLN A 242 -18.83 -25.49 -43.61
N ARG A 243 -18.92 -24.22 -44.03
CA ARG A 243 -19.76 -23.77 -45.15
C ARG A 243 -19.07 -23.84 -46.52
N SER A 244 -17.76 -24.05 -46.58
CA SER A 244 -17.02 -24.24 -47.84
C SER A 244 -17.14 -25.68 -48.35
N PRO A 245 -17.56 -25.91 -49.61
CA PRO A 245 -17.69 -27.27 -50.16
C PRO A 245 -16.32 -27.94 -50.35
N PRO A 246 -16.22 -29.28 -50.30
CA PRO A 246 -14.95 -29.98 -50.47
C PRO A 246 -14.40 -29.78 -51.89
N LEU A 247 -13.10 -29.51 -51.98
CA LEU A 247 -12.35 -29.44 -53.25
C LEU A 247 -12.51 -30.77 -53.99
N ALA A 248 -13.09 -30.74 -55.19
CA ALA A 248 -13.26 -31.91 -56.05
C ALA A 248 -11.89 -32.52 -56.41
N ALA A 249 -11.75 -33.83 -56.18
CA ALA A 249 -10.57 -34.59 -56.61
C ALA A 249 -10.49 -34.66 -58.15
N PRO A 250 -9.30 -34.55 -58.77
CA PRO A 250 -9.17 -34.62 -60.22
C PRO A 250 -9.45 -36.04 -60.73
N GLY A 251 -10.62 -36.21 -61.37
CA GLY A 251 -11.06 -37.45 -61.99
C GLY A 251 -10.28 -37.81 -63.26
N ARG A 252 -9.90 -39.08 -63.35
CA ARG A 252 -9.17 -39.72 -64.46
C ARG A 252 -9.89 -39.66 -65.82
N THR A 253 -9.07 -39.43 -66.84
CA THR A 253 -9.23 -39.60 -68.30
C THR A 253 -10.04 -40.81 -68.79
N LYS A 254 -10.79 -40.63 -69.90
CA LYS A 254 -10.85 -41.52 -71.10
C LYS A 254 -11.72 -40.87 -72.19
N LYS A 255 -11.11 -40.41 -73.29
CA LYS A 255 -10.98 -41.11 -74.61
C LYS A 255 -12.32 -41.32 -75.35
N THR A 256 -12.49 -40.57 -76.43
CA THR A 256 -13.12 -41.03 -77.68
C THR A 256 -12.34 -40.51 -78.89
N ARG A 257 -12.33 -41.33 -79.94
CA ARG A 257 -11.37 -41.47 -81.05
C ARG A 257 -12.01 -40.95 -82.38
N PRO A 258 -11.35 -41.02 -83.56
CA PRO A 258 -11.20 -39.88 -84.47
C PRO A 258 -11.84 -40.06 -85.87
N GLY A 259 -11.84 -38.99 -86.68
CA GLY A 259 -11.97 -39.01 -88.15
C GLY A 259 -11.78 -37.59 -88.69
N ARG A 260 -10.67 -37.26 -89.39
CA ARG A 260 -10.51 -37.22 -90.87
C ARG A 260 -11.63 -36.44 -91.57
N ALA A 261 -11.43 -35.52 -92.50
CA ALA A 261 -10.29 -34.88 -93.17
C ALA A 261 -10.89 -33.62 -93.89
N ALA A 262 -10.17 -32.51 -94.06
CA ALA A 262 -9.54 -32.10 -95.34
C ALA A 262 -10.13 -30.80 -95.94
N LEU A 263 -9.21 -29.88 -96.26
CA LEU A 263 -9.11 -29.00 -97.45
C LEU A 263 -9.89 -27.67 -97.58
N GLY A 264 -9.10 -26.63 -97.95
CA GLY A 264 -9.47 -25.41 -98.69
C GLY A 264 -9.46 -24.14 -97.82
N CYS A 265 -8.62 -23.12 -98.00
CA CYS A 265 -7.72 -22.70 -99.09
C CYS A 265 -6.36 -22.22 -98.55
#